data_AF-A0A522GI72-F1
#
_entry.id   AF-A0A522GI72-F1
#
_cell.length_a   1.000
_cell.length_b   1.000
_cell.length_c   1.000
_cell.angle_alpha   90.00
_cell.angle_beta   90.00
_cell.angle_gamma   90.00
#
_symmetry.space_group_name_H-M   'P 1'
#
loop_
_entity.id
_entity.type
_entity.pdbx_description
1 polymer ?
#
loop_
_entity_poly.entity_id
_entity_poly.type
_entity_poly.pdbx_seq_one_letter_code
_entity_poly.pdbx_strand_id
1 'polypeptide(L)'
;MFEHHKKPLLSRKEFIHRQLRYTGFSLIVLIFSIGIGTGGYHFWGQLAWVDAFLNASMILTGMGPVDHLNTTAGKLFAAFYALFSGISFLTFVAVLFAPIYHRFLHRLHLNIEGDDGSD
;
A
#
# COMPACT_ATOMS: atom_id res chain seq x y z
N MET A 1 -4.75 -17.99 0.74
CA MET A 1 -6.00 -18.75 0.71
C MET A 1 -6.84 -18.31 1.89
N PHE A 2 -7.95 -17.62 1.60
CA PHE A 2 -8.87 -17.06 2.60
C PHE A 2 -9.67 -18.17 3.28
N GLU A 3 -9.99 -18.00 4.56
CA GLU A 3 -10.62 -19.03 5.39
C GLU A 3 -12.08 -19.26 5.01
N HIS A 4 -12.52 -20.53 5.05
CA HIS A 4 -13.93 -20.91 4.96
C HIS A 4 -14.61 -20.70 6.32
N HIS A 5 -15.86 -20.20 6.27
CA HIS A 5 -16.76 -19.85 7.39
C HIS A 5 -16.87 -20.88 8.55
N LYS A 6 -16.40 -22.12 8.39
CA LYS A 6 -16.56 -23.21 9.37
C LYS A 6 -15.28 -23.59 10.14
N LYS A 7 -14.17 -22.84 10.00
CA LYS A 7 -12.94 -23.15 10.73
C LYS A 7 -12.76 -22.23 11.95
N PRO A 8 -12.30 -22.75 13.09
CA PRO A 8 -12.01 -21.94 14.27
C PRO A 8 -10.97 -20.87 13.93
N LEU A 9 -11.15 -19.66 14.48
CA LEU A 9 -10.26 -18.51 14.26
C LEU A 9 -8.79 -18.94 14.29
N LEU A 10 -8.03 -18.68 13.21
CA LEU A 10 -6.59 -18.92 13.15
C LEU A 10 -5.90 -18.50 14.45
N SER A 11 -4.98 -19.35 14.93
CA SER A 11 -4.13 -19.05 16.08
C SER A 11 -3.47 -17.68 15.88
N ARG A 12 -3.37 -16.88 16.97
CA ARG A 12 -2.75 -15.53 16.92
C ARG A 12 -1.40 -15.54 16.19
N LYS A 13 -0.63 -16.63 16.29
CA LYS A 13 0.68 -16.80 15.62
C LYS A 13 0.57 -16.87 14.10
N GLU A 14 -0.39 -17.61 13.55
CA GLU A 14 -0.57 -17.77 12.11
C GLU A 14 -1.15 -16.50 11.47
N PHE A 15 -2.01 -15.79 12.20
CA PHE A 15 -2.49 -14.47 11.78
C PHE A 15 -1.33 -13.45 11.69
N ILE A 16 -0.44 -13.41 12.70
CA ILE A 16 0.75 -12.54 12.68
C ILE A 16 1.67 -12.90 11.51
N HIS A 17 1.91 -14.20 11.26
CA HIS A 17 2.73 -14.62 10.13
C HIS A 17 2.12 -14.21 8.78
N ARG A 18 0.80 -14.34 8.63
CA ARG A 18 0.06 -13.84 7.47
C ARG A 18 0.24 -12.34 7.32
N GLN A 19 0.03 -11.56 8.39
CA GLN A 19 0.20 -10.12 8.38
C GLN A 19 1.62 -9.72 7.97
N LEU A 20 2.65 -10.33 8.56
CA LEU A 20 4.05 -10.06 8.23
C LEU A 20 4.36 -10.34 6.76
N ARG A 21 3.80 -11.40 6.18
CA ARG A 21 3.98 -11.71 4.75
C ARG A 21 3.33 -10.67 3.85
N TYR A 22 2.10 -10.23 4.15
CA TYR A 22 1.45 -9.17 3.38
C TYR A 22 2.17 -7.83 3.54
N THR A 23 2.55 -7.46 4.76
CA THR A 23 3.35 -6.26 5.02
C THR A 23 4.69 -6.31 4.29
N GLY A 24 5.38 -7.45 4.29
CA GLY A 24 6.65 -7.62 3.56
C GLY A 24 6.49 -7.46 2.06
N PHE A 25 5.46 -8.07 1.47
CA PHE A 25 5.14 -7.87 0.06
C PHE A 25 4.82 -6.40 -0.27
N SER A 26 4.00 -5.76 0.56
CA SER A 26 3.65 -4.35 0.41
C SER A 26 4.87 -3.43 0.52
N LEU A 27 5.84 -3.73 1.39
CA LEU A 27 7.09 -2.98 1.51
C LEU A 27 7.97 -3.11 0.25
N ILE A 28 8.02 -4.29 -0.36
CA ILE A 28 8.76 -4.49 -1.62
C ILE A 28 8.15 -3.63 -2.73
N VAL A 29 6.82 -3.65 -2.86
CA VAL A 29 6.11 -2.80 -3.83
C VAL A 29 6.40 -1.32 -3.56
N LEU A 30 6.33 -0.89 -2.29
CA LEU A 30 6.62 0.49 -1.90
C LEU A 30 8.04 0.92 -2.29
N ILE A 31 9.06 0.13 -1.94
CA ILE A 31 10.46 0.42 -2.26
C ILE A 31 10.67 0.49 -3.77
N PHE A 32 10.06 -0.43 -4.52
CA PHE A 32 10.13 -0.43 -5.97
C PHE A 32 9.48 0.81 -6.59
N SER A 33 8.29 1.20 -6.10
CA SER A 33 7.58 2.40 -6.54
C SER A 33 8.38 3.68 -6.24
N ILE A 34 9.02 3.78 -5.07
CA ILE A 34 9.90 4.90 -4.74
C ILE A 34 11.15 4.89 -5.64
N GLY A 35 11.72 3.71 -5.91
CA GLY A 35 12.88 3.57 -6.79
C GLY A 35 12.61 4.05 -8.22
N ILE A 36 11.45 3.69 -8.78
CA ILE A 36 11.00 4.19 -10.10
C ILE A 36 10.87 5.71 -10.07
N GLY A 37 10.20 6.25 -9.04
CA GLY A 37 10.02 7.69 -8.86
C GLY A 37 11.35 8.43 -8.81
N THR A 38 12.21 8.00 -7.90
CA THR A 38 13.54 8.58 -7.65
C THR A 38 14.38 8.57 -8.93
N GLY A 39 14.43 7.43 -9.63
CA GLY A 39 15.13 7.32 -10.90
C GLY A 39 14.59 8.30 -11.94
N GLY A 40 13.27 8.37 -12.11
CA GLY A 40 12.72 9.26 -13.14
C GLY A 40 12.81 10.75 -12.82
N TYR A 41 12.66 11.13 -11.55
CA TYR A 41 12.93 12.49 -11.09
C TYR A 41 14.40 12.88 -11.26
N HIS A 42 15.32 11.94 -11.06
CA HIS A 42 16.74 12.18 -11.30
C HIS A 42 17.04 12.34 -12.81
N PHE A 43 16.65 11.37 -13.64
CA PHE A 43 17.03 11.36 -15.06
C PHE A 43 16.24 12.34 -15.92
N TRP A 44 14.91 12.38 -15.80
CA TRP A 44 14.07 13.27 -16.60
C TRP A 44 13.79 14.59 -15.91
N GLY A 45 13.68 14.59 -14.58
CA GLY A 45 13.48 15.81 -13.78
C GLY A 45 14.76 16.60 -13.51
N GLN A 46 15.94 16.02 -13.74
CA GLN A 46 17.25 16.65 -13.50
C GLN A 46 17.46 17.09 -12.04
N LEU A 47 16.82 16.39 -11.10
CA LEU A 47 16.99 16.61 -9.66
C LEU A 47 18.17 15.82 -9.11
N ALA A 48 18.81 16.31 -8.04
CA ALA A 48 19.78 15.50 -7.30
C ALA A 48 19.10 14.26 -6.68
N TRP A 49 19.85 13.20 -6.38
CA TRP A 49 19.27 11.94 -5.89
C TRP A 49 18.39 12.09 -4.64
N VAL A 50 18.81 12.93 -3.69
CA VAL A 50 18.07 13.17 -2.45
C VAL A 50 16.77 13.91 -2.73
N ASP A 51 16.82 14.94 -3.57
CA ASP A 51 15.64 15.72 -3.96
C ASP A 51 14.68 14.86 -4.80
N ALA A 52 15.21 14.03 -5.69
CA ALA A 52 14.44 13.08 -6.47
C ALA A 52 13.71 12.06 -5.58
N PHE A 53 14.38 11.55 -4.54
CA PHE A 53 13.78 10.66 -3.56
C PHE A 53 12.70 11.37 -2.72
N LEU A 54 12.95 12.61 -2.31
CA LEU A 54 11.98 13.44 -1.59
C LEU A 54 10.71 13.64 -2.43
N ASN A 55 10.86 14.08 -3.69
CA ASN A 55 9.73 14.32 -4.60
C ASN A 55 8.96 13.02 -4.90
N ALA A 56 9.66 11.91 -5.12
CA ALA A 56 9.03 10.61 -5.29
C ALA A 56 8.20 10.21 -4.06
N SER A 57 8.76 10.36 -2.86
CA SER A 57 8.10 10.04 -1.59
C SER A 57 6.87 10.92 -1.34
N MET A 58 6.97 12.21 -1.63
CA MET A 58 5.85 13.15 -1.50
C MET A 58 4.68 12.75 -2.39
N ILE A 59 4.93 12.52 -3.68
CA ILE A 59 3.90 12.08 -4.64
C ILE A 59 3.29 10.74 -4.23
N LEU A 60 4.12 9.78 -3.79
CA LEU A 60 3.65 8.47 -3.36
C LEU A 60 2.72 8.52 -2.15
N THR A 61 2.88 9.52 -1.29
CA THR A 61 2.01 9.76 -0.13
C THR A 61 0.84 10.70 -0.43
N GLY A 62 0.66 11.10 -1.70
CA GLY A 62 -0.42 11.98 -2.15
C GLY A 62 -0.15 13.47 -1.99
N MET A 63 1.05 13.86 -1.58
CA MET A 63 1.49 15.25 -1.54
C MET A 63 2.13 15.66 -2.88
N GLY A 64 2.06 16.95 -3.23
CA GLY A 64 2.69 17.46 -4.45
C GLY A 64 4.22 17.39 -4.41
N PRO A 65 4.89 17.56 -5.57
CA PRO A 65 6.35 17.67 -5.60
C PRO A 65 6.79 18.96 -4.90
N VAL A 66 7.94 18.90 -4.24
CA VAL A 66 8.56 20.04 -3.54
C VAL A 66 9.31 20.92 -4.55
N ASP A 67 9.99 20.29 -5.51
CA ASP A 67 10.85 20.95 -6.47
C ASP A 67 10.14 21.21 -7.80
N HIS A 68 10.48 22.34 -8.42
CA HIS A 68 9.96 22.71 -9.73
C HIS A 68 10.64 21.90 -10.84
N LEU A 69 9.82 21.28 -11.69
CA LEU A 69 10.28 20.59 -12.90
C LEU A 69 10.37 21.56 -14.08
N ASN A 70 11.58 21.78 -14.58
CA ASN A 70 11.84 22.69 -15.69
C ASN A 70 11.75 22.03 -17.06
N THR A 71 11.88 20.70 -17.13
CA THR A 71 11.89 19.95 -18.38
C THR A 71 10.50 19.42 -18.76
N THR A 72 10.18 19.40 -20.05
CA THR A 72 8.94 18.79 -20.55
C THR A 72 8.90 17.29 -20.24
N ALA A 73 10.02 16.59 -20.40
CA ALA A 73 10.13 15.16 -20.08
C ALA A 73 9.88 14.89 -18.59
N GLY A 74 10.45 15.71 -17.70
CA GLY A 74 10.23 15.60 -16.26
C GLY A 74 8.78 15.82 -15.87
N LYS A 75 8.12 16.84 -16.43
CA LYS A 75 6.69 17.11 -16.20
C LYS A 75 5.81 15.93 -16.64
N LEU A 76 6.09 15.36 -17.81
CA LEU A 76 5.35 14.22 -18.32
C LEU A 76 5.56 12.97 -17.45
N PHE A 77 6.82 12.71 -17.05
CA PHE A 77 7.14 11.66 -16.09
C PHE A 77 6.37 11.83 -14.79
N ALA A 78 6.42 13.03 -14.18
CA ALA A 78 5.76 13.32 -12.92
C ALA A 78 4.24 13.13 -13.00
N ALA A 79 3.60 13.49 -14.13
CA ALA A 79 2.17 13.27 -14.35
C ALA A 79 1.81 11.77 -14.34
N PHE A 80 2.53 10.95 -15.11
CA PHE A 80 2.31 9.49 -15.12
C PHE A 80 2.65 8.85 -13.78
N TYR A 81 3.75 9.28 -13.17
CA TYR A 81 4.18 8.80 -11.87
C TYR A 81 3.17 9.14 -10.77
N ALA A 82 2.53 10.31 -10.81
CA ALA A 82 1.48 10.68 -9.86
C ALA A 82 0.24 9.77 -9.96
N LEU A 83 -0.20 9.44 -11.18
CA LEU A 83 -1.31 8.50 -11.41
C LEU A 83 -0.97 7.10 -10.89
N PHE A 84 0.21 6.59 -11.24
CA PHE A 84 0.71 5.30 -10.76
C PHE A 84 0.84 5.26 -9.23
N SER A 85 1.37 6.34 -8.65
CA SER A 85 1.60 6.48 -7.22
C SER A 85 0.31 6.49 -6.42
N GLY A 86 -0.72 7.20 -6.89
CA GLY A 86 -2.03 7.21 -6.24
C GLY A 86 -2.64 5.80 -6.17
N ILE A 87 -2.58 5.05 -7.27
CA ILE A 87 -3.07 3.66 -7.33
C ILE A 87 -2.22 2.74 -6.43
N SER A 88 -0.89 2.91 -6.46
CA SER A 88 0.05 2.12 -5.66
C SER A 88 -0.17 2.33 -4.16
N PHE A 89 -0.35 3.58 -3.72
CA PHE A 89 -0.61 3.92 -2.33
C PHE A 89 -1.92 3.31 -1.84
N LEU A 90 -3.00 3.44 -2.61
CA LEU A 90 -4.29 2.84 -2.27
C LEU A 90 -4.19 1.31 -2.18
N THR A 91 -3.45 0.68 -3.10
CA THR A 91 -3.19 -0.76 -3.10
C THR A 91 -2.41 -1.18 -1.86
N PHE A 92 -1.37 -0.43 -1.48
CA PHE A 92 -0.59 -0.68 -0.27
C PHE A 92 -1.47 -0.68 0.98
N VAL A 93 -2.30 0.37 1.15
CA VAL A 93 -3.25 0.49 2.25
C VAL A 93 -4.23 -0.68 2.24
N ALA A 94 -4.86 -0.97 1.09
CA ALA A 94 -5.82 -2.07 0.97
C ALA A 94 -5.22 -3.43 1.36
N VAL A 95 -4.01 -3.75 0.88
CA VAL A 95 -3.34 -5.03 1.19
C VAL A 95 -2.96 -5.12 2.67
N LEU A 96 -2.52 -4.01 3.26
CA LEU A 96 -2.14 -3.97 4.68
C LEU A 96 -3.36 -4.17 5.60
N PHE A 97 -4.49 -3.56 5.26
CA PHE A 97 -5.73 -3.61 6.06
C PHE A 97 -6.62 -4.83 5.75
N ALA A 98 -6.52 -5.45 4.57
CA ALA A 98 -7.32 -6.61 4.19
C ALA A 98 -7.45 -7.72 5.27
N PRO A 99 -6.34 -8.24 5.87
CA PRO A 99 -6.44 -9.27 6.91
C PRO A 99 -7.14 -8.78 8.19
N ILE A 100 -6.96 -7.52 8.56
CA ILE A 100 -7.60 -6.91 9.74
C ILE A 100 -9.10 -6.80 9.49
N TYR A 101 -9.47 -6.26 8.33
CA TYR A 101 -10.87 -6.08 7.94
C TYR A 101 -11.60 -7.41 7.81
N HIS A 102 -10.98 -8.40 7.16
CA HIS A 102 -11.52 -9.76 7.06
C HIS A 102 -11.72 -10.39 8.45
N ARG A 103 -10.78 -10.22 9.37
CA ARG A 103 -10.90 -10.73 10.74
C ARG A 103 -12.01 -10.03 11.53
N PHE A 104 -12.16 -8.72 11.36
CA PHE A 104 -13.23 -7.94 11.97
C PHE A 104 -14.61 -8.43 11.53
N LEU A 105 -14.81 -8.58 10.21
CA LEU A 105 -16.08 -9.10 9.66
C LEU A 105 -16.39 -10.53 10.10
N HIS A 106 -15.37 -11.40 10.14
CA HIS A 106 -15.54 -12.76 10.62
C HIS A 106 -15.91 -12.80 12.11
N ARG A 107 -15.37 -11.89 12.93
CA ARG A 107 -15.75 -11.79 14.36
C ARG A 107 -17.18 -11.27 14.52
N LEU A 108 -17.60 -10.33 13.68
CA LEU A 108 -18.96 -9.79 13.71
C LEU A 108 -20.00 -10.86 13.34
N HIS A 109 -19.78 -11.64 12.28
CA HIS A 109 -20.69 -12.72 11.91
C HIS A 109 -20.81 -13.80 12.99
N LEU A 110 -19.69 -14.19 13.61
CA LEU A 110 -19.71 -15.16 14.71
C LEU A 110 -20.50 -14.67 15.94
N ASN A 111 -20.51 -13.36 16.20
CA ASN A 111 -21.31 -12.79 17.29
C ASN A 111 -22.81 -12.81 16.97
N ILE A 112 -23.19 -12.66 15.70
CA ILE A 112 -24.60 -12.64 15.27
C ILE A 112 -25.19 -14.07 15.27
N GLU A 113 -24.48 -15.05 14.69
CA GLU A 113 -24.94 -16.46 14.71
C GLU A 113 -24.96 -17.08 16.12
N GLY A 114 -24.17 -16.56 17.06
CA GLY A 114 -24.16 -17.02 18.45
C GLY A 114 -25.31 -16.47 19.30
N ASP A 115 -25.96 -15.39 18.88
CA ASP A 115 -27.08 -14.73 19.57
C ASP A 115 -28.43 -15.34 19.12
N ASP A 116 -28.54 -15.75 17.86
CA ASP A 116 -29.73 -16.41 17.30
C ASP A 116 -29.88 -17.90 17.69
N GLY A 117 -28.91 -18.46 18.44
CA GLY A 117 -28.88 -19.88 18.84
C GLY A 117 -29.17 -20.14 20.32
N SER A 118 -29.58 -19.12 21.09
CA SER A 118 -29.79 -19.20 22.53
C SER A 118 -31.21 -18.85 23.00
N ASP A 119 -32.23 -19.26 22.24
CA ASP A 119 -33.63 -19.33 22.69
C ASP A 119 -34.12 -20.79 22.80
#